data_AF-A0AA39T1W5-F1
#
_entry.id   AF-A0AA39T1W5-F1
#
_cell.length_a   1.000
_cell.length_b   1.000
_cell.length_c   1.000
_cell.angle_alpha   90.00
_cell.angle_beta   90.00
_cell.angle_gamma   90.00
#
_symmetry.space_group_name_H-M   'P 1'
#
loop_
_entity.id
_entity.type
_entity.pdbx_description
1 polymer ?
#
loop_
_entity_poly.entity_id
_entity_poly.type
_entity_poly.pdbx_seq_one_letter_code
_entity_poly.pdbx_strand_id
1 'polypeptide(L)'
;MAGLVCALNLDKRGVKSTVFDTGIHGLGGRMGTRIIDPQPLIFDHAAQFFTVSDSRFGQLVDGWLERGLVREWKGMIGELEVGGRFVPYLDSPPRYVGVNGMRPLADSLLAQTSMVNVVRPSWISKLEPYNGMWHLSENGLKGSLIS
;
A
#
# COMPACT_ATOMS: atom_id res chain seq x y z
N MET A 1 -0.62 -2.88 0.08
CA MET A 1 0.84 -3.13 0.17
C MET A 1 1.23 -4.57 0.24
N ALA A 2 0.85 -5.32 1.29
CA ALA A 2 1.34 -6.69 1.48
C ALA A 2 1.16 -7.58 0.22
N GLY A 3 -0.03 -7.55 -0.40
CA GLY A 3 -0.29 -8.26 -1.65
C GLY A 3 0.62 -7.85 -2.82
N LEU A 4 0.90 -6.55 -2.99
CA LEU A 4 1.81 -6.05 -4.04
C LEU A 4 3.26 -6.47 -3.79
N VAL A 5 3.72 -6.43 -2.53
CA VAL A 5 5.07 -6.90 -2.17
C VAL A 5 5.18 -8.41 -2.40
N CYS A 6 4.13 -9.17 -2.09
CA CYS A 6 4.07 -10.61 -2.41
C CYS A 6 4.15 -10.84 -3.92
N ALA A 7 3.32 -10.15 -4.71
CA ALA A 7 3.31 -10.27 -6.17
C ALA A 7 4.67 -9.90 -6.80
N LEU A 8 5.31 -8.82 -6.34
CA LEU A 8 6.67 -8.44 -6.76
C LEU A 8 7.69 -9.55 -6.46
N ASN A 9 7.56 -10.23 -5.33
CA ASN A 9 8.43 -11.34 -4.96
C ASN A 9 8.17 -12.61 -5.80
N LEU A 10 6.93 -12.85 -6.22
CA LEU A 10 6.58 -13.92 -7.15
C LEU A 10 7.12 -13.63 -8.56
N ASP A 11 6.98 -12.40 -9.02
CA ASP A 11 7.51 -11.95 -10.32
C ASP A 11 9.03 -12.12 -10.41
N LYS A 12 9.77 -11.71 -9.37
CA LYS A 12 11.23 -11.94 -9.27
C LYS A 12 11.64 -13.43 -9.36
N ARG A 13 10.69 -14.35 -9.15
CA ARG A 13 10.87 -15.81 -9.26
C ARG A 13 10.27 -16.38 -10.54
N GLY A 14 9.82 -15.54 -11.47
CA GLY A 14 9.19 -15.95 -12.73
C GLY A 14 7.76 -16.46 -12.59
N VAL A 15 7.08 -16.20 -11.47
CA VAL A 15 5.71 -16.67 -11.22
C VAL A 15 4.71 -15.57 -11.60
N LYS A 16 3.86 -15.86 -12.58
CA LYS A 16 2.74 -14.99 -12.97
C LYS A 16 1.73 -14.92 -11.84
N SER A 17 1.18 -13.75 -11.57
CA SER A 17 0.13 -13.57 -10.56
C SER A 17 -0.89 -12.52 -10.98
N THR A 18 -2.10 -12.66 -10.46
CA THR A 18 -3.15 -11.63 -10.56
C THR A 18 -3.51 -11.13 -9.17
N VAL A 19 -3.49 -9.82 -8.97
CA VAL A 19 -3.90 -9.15 -7.73
C VAL A 19 -5.25 -8.49 -7.95
N PHE A 20 -6.25 -8.88 -7.16
CA PHE A 20 -7.57 -8.26 -7.15
C PHE A 20 -7.64 -7.24 -6.01
N ASP A 21 -8.12 -6.04 -6.30
CA ASP A 21 -8.24 -4.96 -5.31
C ASP A 21 -9.58 -4.24 -5.48
N THR A 22 -10.25 -3.93 -4.37
CA THR A 22 -11.53 -3.20 -4.35
C THR A 22 -11.34 -1.69 -4.51
N GLY A 23 -10.10 -1.20 -4.45
CA GLY A 23 -9.73 0.20 -4.51
C GLY A 23 -10.09 0.87 -5.84
N ILE A 24 -11.21 1.60 -5.84
CA ILE A 24 -11.64 2.42 -6.98
C ILE A 24 -10.61 3.52 -7.28
N HIS A 25 -10.17 4.22 -6.24
CA HIS A 25 -9.34 5.42 -6.35
C HIS A 25 -7.83 5.15 -6.24
N GLY A 26 -7.37 3.91 -6.29
CA GLY A 26 -5.95 3.61 -6.19
C GLY A 26 -5.67 2.26 -5.53
N LEU A 27 -4.43 1.80 -5.71
CA LEU A 27 -3.91 0.62 -5.04
C LEU A 27 -3.36 0.97 -3.66
N GLY A 28 -3.07 -0.06 -2.88
CA GLY A 28 -2.33 0.08 -1.62
C GLY A 28 -3.17 -0.09 -0.37
N GLY A 29 -4.51 -0.08 -0.49
CA GLY A 29 -5.43 -0.23 0.63
C GLY A 29 -5.34 0.95 1.60
N ARG A 30 -4.85 0.71 2.82
CA ARG A 30 -4.66 1.74 3.87
C ARG A 30 -3.58 2.79 3.55
N MET A 31 -2.94 2.70 2.39
CA MET A 31 -2.06 3.75 1.86
C MET A 31 -2.77 4.71 0.90
N GLY A 32 -4.11 4.74 0.94
CA GLY A 32 -4.90 5.64 0.12
C GLY A 32 -4.70 7.11 0.49
N THR A 33 -4.26 7.89 -0.50
CA THR A 33 -4.19 9.35 -0.45
C THR A 33 -5.51 9.96 -0.93
N ARG A 34 -5.98 11.01 -0.26
CA ARG A 34 -7.11 11.83 -0.70
C ARG A 34 -6.59 13.16 -1.20
N ILE A 35 -7.17 13.61 -2.31
CA ILE A 35 -6.92 14.91 -2.93
C ILE A 35 -8.28 15.60 -3.01
N ILE A 36 -8.37 16.81 -2.50
CA ILE A 36 -9.56 17.66 -2.63
C ILE A 36 -9.22 18.77 -3.62
N ASP A 37 -10.06 18.95 -4.63
CA ASP A 37 -9.98 20.04 -5.60
C ASP A 37 -10.92 21.20 -5.18
N PRO A 38 -10.73 22.45 -5.65
CA PRO A 38 -9.73 22.94 -6.61
C PRO A 38 -8.39 23.38 -5.99
N GLN A 39 -8.31 23.49 -4.66
CA GLN A 39 -7.05 23.72 -3.96
C GLN A 39 -6.54 22.35 -3.50
N PRO A 40 -5.46 21.80 -4.07
CA PRO A 40 -5.06 20.41 -3.85
C PRO A 40 -4.58 20.18 -2.41
N LEU A 41 -5.55 20.01 -1.50
CA LEU A 41 -5.30 19.53 -0.16
C LEU A 41 -5.09 18.03 -0.27
N ILE A 42 -3.87 17.60 0.03
CA ILE A 42 -3.47 16.20 -0.03
C ILE A 42 -3.32 15.69 1.40
N PHE A 43 -4.02 14.61 1.73
CA PHE A 43 -3.88 13.98 3.04
C PHE A 43 -4.01 12.46 2.97
N ASP A 44 -3.21 11.80 3.82
CA ASP A 44 -3.27 10.38 4.04
C ASP A 44 -4.10 10.11 5.29
N HIS A 45 -5.31 9.58 5.09
CA HIS A 45 -6.30 9.42 6.16
C HIS A 45 -6.12 8.14 6.98
N ALA A 46 -5.37 7.17 6.47
CA ALA A 46 -5.20 5.86 7.10
C ALA A 46 -3.75 5.67 7.58
N ALA A 47 -2.79 5.44 6.69
CA ALA A 47 -1.38 5.39 7.04
C ALA A 47 -0.76 6.80 6.97
N GLN A 48 -0.67 7.49 8.10
CA GLN A 48 -0.17 8.87 8.14
C GLN A 48 1.36 8.97 8.03
N PHE A 49 2.07 7.98 8.57
CA PHE A 49 3.51 7.78 8.45
C PHE A 49 3.82 6.30 8.63
N PHE A 50 5.06 5.88 8.37
CA PHE A 50 5.55 4.56 8.75
C PHE A 50 6.97 4.66 9.33
N THR A 51 7.35 3.67 10.12
CA THR A 51 8.71 3.48 10.62
C THR A 51 9.32 2.25 9.95
N VAL A 52 10.64 2.13 10.01
CA VAL A 52 11.37 1.02 9.41
C VAL A 52 12.16 0.30 10.49
N SER A 53 11.90 -1.00 10.65
CA SER A 53 12.61 -1.88 11.59
C SER A 53 13.11 -3.17 10.95
N ASP A 54 12.58 -3.56 9.80
CA ASP A 54 13.03 -4.72 9.02
C ASP A 54 13.96 -4.26 7.89
N SER A 55 15.12 -4.91 7.76
CA SER A 55 16.15 -4.53 6.78
C SER A 55 15.71 -4.71 5.32
N ARG A 56 14.85 -5.68 5.02
CA ARG A 56 14.33 -5.89 3.66
C ARG A 56 13.32 -4.80 3.30
N PHE A 57 12.54 -4.36 4.27
CA PHE A 57 11.69 -3.17 4.08
C PHE A 57 12.55 -1.91 3.96
N GLY A 58 13.65 -1.81 4.71
CA GLY A 58 14.64 -0.73 4.57
C GLY A 58 15.13 -0.56 3.14
N GLN A 59 15.51 -1.64 2.46
CA GLN A 59 15.95 -1.57 1.05
C GLN A 59 14.87 -1.01 0.10
N LEU A 60 13.58 -1.31 0.35
CA LEU A 60 12.50 -0.71 -0.43
C LEU A 60 12.36 0.79 -0.16
N VAL A 61 12.52 1.19 1.11
CA VAL A 61 12.43 2.58 1.56
C VAL A 61 13.61 3.40 1.03
N ASP A 62 14.82 2.85 1.04
CA ASP A 62 16.01 3.47 0.45
C ASP A 62 15.79 3.75 -1.04
N GLY A 63 15.29 2.77 -1.79
CA GLY A 63 14.93 2.97 -3.19
C GLY A 63 13.82 4.01 -3.39
N TRP A 64 12.88 4.15 -2.44
CA TRP A 64 11.89 5.24 -2.47
C TRP A 64 12.48 6.60 -2.13
N LEU A 65 13.44 6.68 -1.20
CA LEU A 65 14.15 7.90 -0.85
C LEU A 65 14.96 8.42 -2.05
N GLU A 66 15.72 7.54 -2.70
CA GLU A 66 16.51 7.86 -3.90
C GLU A 66 15.64 8.40 -5.04
N ARG A 67 14.42 7.86 -5.20
CA ARG A 67 13.44 8.33 -6.20
C ARG A 67 12.62 9.53 -5.75
N GLY A 68 12.83 10.05 -4.54
CA GLY A 68 12.07 11.17 -3.98
C GLY A 68 10.58 10.86 -3.74
N LEU A 69 10.21 9.59 -3.58
CA LEU A 69 8.83 9.16 -3.32
C LEU A 69 8.47 9.26 -1.84
N VAL A 70 9.44 9.09 -0.96
CA VAL A 70 9.30 9.30 0.49
C VAL A 70 10.32 10.30 0.99
N ARG A 71 10.03 10.86 2.16
CA ARG A 71 10.98 11.68 2.93
C ARG A 71 10.83 11.37 4.41
N GLU A 72 11.89 11.61 5.17
CA GLU A 72 11.79 11.63 6.63
C GLU A 72 10.87 12.77 7.08
N TRP A 73 9.96 12.47 8.00
CA TRP A 73 9.04 13.41 8.60
C TRP A 73 9.49 13.80 10.01
N LYS A 74 9.79 15.09 10.18
CA LYS A 74 10.29 15.67 11.43
C LYS A 74 9.20 16.22 12.35
N GLY A 75 7.95 15.79 12.15
CA GLY A 75 6.84 16.21 12.98
C GLY A 75 6.95 15.66 14.40
N MET A 76 6.54 16.47 15.37
CA MET A 76 6.49 16.06 16.78
C MET A 76 5.26 15.18 17.00
N ILE A 77 5.48 14.02 17.62
CA ILE A 77 4.40 13.15 18.12
C ILE A 77 4.55 13.07 19.64
N GLY A 78 3.42 13.04 20.32
CA GLY A 78 3.36 12.89 21.76
C GLY A 78 1.96 12.49 22.21
N GLU A 79 1.81 12.39 23.52
CA GLU A 79 0.54 12.15 24.17
C GLU A 79 -0.06 13.47 24.66
N LEU A 80 -1.38 13.61 24.52
CA LEU A 80 -2.11 14.70 25.15
C LEU A 80 -2.78 14.17 26.42
N GLU A 81 -2.26 14.56 27.57
CA GLU A 81 -2.75 14.12 28.86
C GLU A 81 -4.02 14.87 29.29
N VAL A 82 -4.71 14.31 30.28
CA VAL A 82 -5.82 14.98 30.96
C VAL A 82 -5.36 16.34 31.50
N GLY A 83 -6.12 17.39 31.20
CA GLY A 83 -5.75 18.77 31.52
C GLY A 83 -5.01 19.50 30.39
N GLY A 84 -4.80 18.85 29.24
CA GLY A 84 -4.31 19.51 28.01
C GLY A 84 -2.78 19.63 27.93
N ARG A 85 -2.04 18.96 28.82
CA ARG A 85 -0.58 18.92 28.76
C ARG A 85 -0.14 17.97 27.65
N PHE A 86 0.63 18.49 26.69
CA PHE A 86 1.23 17.68 25.64
C PHE A 86 2.63 17.20 26.06
N VAL A 87 2.88 15.89 25.95
CA VAL A 87 4.15 15.24 26.30
C VAL A 87 4.76 14.60 25.05
N PRO A 88 5.86 15.15 24.50
CA PRO A 88 6.48 14.62 23.29
C PRO A 88 7.17 13.27 23.53
N TYR A 89 7.15 12.39 22.53
CA TYR A 89 7.98 11.19 22.51
C TYR A 89 9.42 11.57 22.16
N LEU A 90 10.34 11.35 23.10
CA LEU A 90 11.74 11.80 22.99
C LEU A 90 12.60 10.89 22.11
N ASP A 91 12.43 9.57 22.24
CA ASP A 91 13.16 8.58 21.45
C ASP A 91 12.20 7.85 20.53
N SER A 92 12.27 8.14 19.24
CA SER A 92 11.43 7.47 18.24
C SER A 92 12.26 7.14 17.01
N PRO A 93 12.07 5.95 16.40
CA PRO A 93 12.71 5.64 15.13
C PRO A 93 12.28 6.66 14.07
N PRO A 94 13.11 6.89 13.04
CA PRO A 94 12.77 7.76 11.92
C PRO A 94 11.40 7.38 11.34
N ARG A 95 10.60 8.41 11.05
CA ARG A 95 9.28 8.29 10.46
C ARG A 95 9.35 8.77 9.03
N TYR A 96 8.65 8.09 8.14
CA TYR A 96 8.63 8.40 6.72
C TYR A 96 7.21 8.66 6.27
N VAL A 97 7.08 9.63 5.37
CA VAL A 97 5.83 9.98 4.69
C VAL A 97 6.06 10.00 3.19
N GLY A 98 5.01 9.73 2.41
CA GLY A 98 5.06 9.93 0.98
C GLY A 98 5.12 11.42 0.62
N VAL A 99 5.97 11.79 -0.33
CA VAL A 99 6.17 13.20 -0.72
C VAL A 99 4.90 13.79 -1.32
N ASN A 100 4.18 13.00 -2.12
CA ASN A 100 2.90 13.37 -2.75
C ASN A 100 1.77 12.46 -2.24
N GLY A 101 1.79 12.15 -0.94
CA GLY A 101 0.93 11.16 -0.30
C GLY A 101 1.49 9.73 -0.38
N MET A 102 0.86 8.80 0.34
CA MET A 102 1.30 7.40 0.45
C MET A 102 0.98 6.55 -0.80
N ARG A 103 -0.07 6.87 -1.55
CA ARG A 103 -0.52 6.04 -2.68
C ARG A 103 0.57 5.76 -3.73
N PRO A 104 1.38 6.74 -4.17
CA PRO A 104 2.44 6.51 -5.16
C PRO A 104 3.43 5.40 -4.79
N LEU A 105 3.59 5.05 -3.52
CA LEU A 105 4.46 3.95 -3.09
C LEU A 105 3.94 2.60 -3.58
N ALA A 106 2.63 2.38 -3.52
CA ALA A 106 1.98 1.19 -4.07
C ALA A 106 2.15 1.12 -5.60
N ASP A 107 1.92 2.24 -6.28
CA ASP A 107 2.05 2.35 -7.73
C ASP A 107 3.51 2.10 -8.17
N SER A 108 4.50 2.54 -7.38
CA SER A 108 5.93 2.30 -7.67
C SER A 108 6.34 0.82 -7.58
N LEU A 109 5.66 0.01 -6.76
CA LEU A 109 5.94 -1.42 -6.69
C LEU A 109 5.43 -2.11 -7.95
N LEU A 110 4.24 -1.74 -8.42
CA LEU A 110 3.66 -2.29 -9.63
C LEU A 110 4.48 -1.93 -10.87
N ALA A 111 5.03 -0.72 -10.94
CA ALA A 111 5.91 -0.30 -12.02
C ALA A 111 7.22 -1.12 -12.13
N GLN A 112 7.58 -1.86 -11.08
CA GLN A 112 8.74 -2.77 -11.07
C GLN A 112 8.38 -4.21 -11.49
N THR A 113 7.12 -4.47 -11.82
CA THR A 113 6.64 -5.80 -12.20
C THR A 113 6.40 -5.91 -13.70
N SER A 114 6.60 -7.11 -14.23
CA SER A 114 6.33 -7.47 -15.62
C SER A 114 5.32 -8.63 -15.75
N MET A 115 5.16 -9.43 -14.70
CA MET A 115 4.31 -10.63 -14.69
C MET A 115 3.13 -10.55 -13.72
N VAL A 116 2.84 -9.34 -13.20
CA VAL A 116 1.74 -9.09 -12.27
C VAL A 116 0.60 -8.39 -13.01
N ASN A 117 -0.54 -9.06 -13.10
CA ASN A 117 -1.79 -8.45 -13.54
C ASN A 117 -2.53 -7.88 -12.33
N VAL A 118 -3.18 -6.72 -12.49
CA VAL A 118 -3.98 -6.10 -11.41
C VAL A 118 -5.38 -5.84 -11.91
N VAL A 119 -6.38 -6.42 -11.24
CA VAL A 119 -7.80 -6.28 -11.58
C VAL A 119 -8.48 -5.42 -10.52
N ARG A 120 -9.04 -4.29 -10.94
CA ARG A 120 -9.71 -3.32 -10.07
C ARG A 120 -10.79 -2.50 -10.81
N PRO A 121 -11.85 -2.06 -10.10
CA PRO A 121 -12.23 -2.53 -8.77
C PRO A 121 -12.79 -3.95 -8.87
N SER A 122 -12.35 -4.86 -8.02
CA SER A 122 -12.82 -6.24 -7.99
C SER A 122 -13.06 -6.69 -6.57
N TRP A 123 -14.31 -7.08 -6.28
CA TRP A 123 -14.71 -7.64 -5.00
C TRP A 123 -14.85 -9.15 -5.11
N ILE A 124 -13.82 -9.88 -4.71
CA ILE A 124 -13.91 -11.34 -4.62
C ILE A 124 -14.77 -11.70 -3.41
N SER A 125 -15.97 -12.24 -3.66
CA SER A 125 -16.91 -12.64 -2.63
C SER A 125 -16.83 -14.13 -2.28
N LYS A 126 -16.29 -14.95 -3.18
CA LYS A 126 -16.17 -16.40 -2.99
C LYS A 126 -14.89 -16.94 -3.61
N LEU A 127 -14.35 -17.97 -2.96
CA LEU A 127 -13.20 -18.74 -3.39
C LEU A 127 -13.55 -20.23 -3.22
N GLU A 128 -13.56 -20.99 -4.31
CA GLU A 128 -13.97 -22.41 -4.28
C GLU A 128 -12.95 -23.30 -5.00
N PRO A 129 -12.63 -24.48 -4.45
CA PRO A 129 -11.82 -25.46 -5.15
C PRO A 129 -12.67 -26.11 -6.26
N TYR A 130 -12.14 -26.18 -7.47
CA TYR A 130 -12.77 -26.86 -8.60
C TYR A 130 -11.70 -27.45 -9.52
N ASN A 131 -11.76 -28.77 -9.78
CA ASN A 131 -10.82 -29.50 -10.64
C ASN A 131 -9.32 -29.20 -10.38
N GLY A 132 -8.92 -29.15 -9.09
CA GLY A 132 -7.53 -28.89 -8.71
C GLY A 132 -7.08 -27.42 -8.84
N MET A 133 -8.00 -26.53 -9.20
CA MET A 133 -7.78 -25.08 -9.28
C MET A 133 -8.68 -24.34 -8.28
N TRP A 134 -8.45 -23.03 -8.17
CA TRP A 134 -9.30 -22.13 -7.40
C TRP A 134 -10.14 -21.27 -8.33
N HIS A 135 -11.45 -21.27 -8.10
CA HIS A 135 -12.38 -20.39 -8.80
C HIS A 135 -12.76 -19.22 -7.89
N LEU A 136 -12.64 -18.01 -8.42
CA LEU A 136 -12.97 -16.77 -7.72
C LEU A 136 -14.21 -16.16 -8.35
N SER A 137 -15.17 -15.71 -7.54
CA SER A 137 -16.37 -15.03 -8.03
C SER A 137 -16.59 -13.69 -7.33
N GLU A 138 -17.20 -12.76 -8.06
CA GLU A 138 -17.71 -11.50 -7.51
C GLU A 138 -19.22 -11.61 -7.26
N ASN A 139 -19.77 -10.81 -6.33
CA ASN A 139 -21.21 -10.82 -6.08
C ASN A 139 -21.98 -10.35 -7.33
N GLY A 140 -22.80 -11.23 -7.92
CA GLY A 140 -23.73 -10.90 -9.00
C GLY A 140 -23.21 -11.11 -10.43
N LEU A 141 -21.95 -11.50 -10.64
CA LEU A 141 -21.40 -11.83 -11.96
C LEU A 141 -20.55 -13.10 -11.89
N LYS A 142 -20.79 -14.03 -12.84
CA LYS A 142 -20.03 -15.29 -12.93
C LYS A 142 -18.54 -15.00 -13.09
N GLY A 143 -17.75 -15.69 -12.27
CA GLY A 143 -16.36 -15.41 -11.98
C GLY A 143 -15.37 -15.52 -13.13
N SER A 144 -14.21 -14.91 -12.92
CA SER A 144 -13.03 -15.09 -13.78
C SER A 144 -12.28 -16.35 -13.33
N LEU A 145 -11.95 -17.23 -14.26
CA LEU A 145 -11.02 -18.33 -14.03
C LEU A 145 -9.61 -17.76 -13.90
N ILE A 146 -8.86 -18.19 -12.89
CA ILE A 146 -7.43 -17.90 -12.77
C ILE A 146 -6.69 -19.23 -12.72
N SER A 147 -5.81 -19.41 -13.71
CA SER A 147 -4.83 -20.50 -13.82
C SER A 147 -3.57 -20.20 -13.03
#